data_AF-A0A261GUI9-F1
#
_entry.id   AF-A0A261GUI9-F1
#
_cell.length_a   1.000
_cell.length_b   1.000
_cell.length_c   1.000
_cell.angle_alpha   90.00
_cell.angle_beta   90.00
_cell.angle_gamma   90.00
#
_symmetry.space_group_name_H-M   'P 1'
#
loop_
_entity.id
_entity.type
_entity.pdbx_description
1 polymer ?
#
loop_
_entity_poly.entity_id
_entity_poly.type
_entity_poly.pdbx_seq_one_letter_code
_entity_poly.pdbx_strand_id
1 'polypeptide(L)'
;MLIIGLPKERSNEFRVGLTPARVKELSSQGHKVVVECGAGQAADISDQEYEAAGAYLVEQVEHVFEIAHLIVKIIEPQGTELDMLRQGQVILAYPNEVTEATSTRNVVISGLSYVAYEAPSKYRGWFPFFRSENFSSSPMFMDSSLNVPA
;
A
#
# COMPACT_ATOMS: atom_id res chain seq x y z
N MET A 1 10.36 -6.69 -12.69
CA MET A 1 8.95 -6.77 -13.14
C MET A 1 8.11 -7.23 -11.96
N LEU A 2 6.99 -6.55 -11.67
CA LEU A 2 6.09 -6.85 -10.55
C LEU A 2 4.66 -7.02 -11.07
N ILE A 3 3.85 -7.77 -10.32
CA ILE A 3 2.41 -7.88 -10.52
C ILE A 3 1.75 -7.13 -9.38
N ILE A 4 0.94 -6.13 -9.72
CA ILE A 4 0.30 -5.22 -8.79
C ILE A 4 -1.21 -5.46 -8.88
N GLY A 5 -1.83 -5.81 -7.76
CA GLY A 5 -3.25 -6.12 -7.66
C GLY A 5 -4.05 -4.95 -7.10
N LEU A 6 -5.17 -4.65 -7.74
CA LEU A 6 -6.21 -3.73 -7.25
C LEU A 6 -7.50 -4.53 -7.04
N PRO A 7 -7.73 -5.09 -5.85
CA PRO A 7 -9.03 -5.65 -5.50
C PRO A 7 -10.04 -4.52 -5.28
N LYS A 8 -11.32 -4.84 -5.39
CA LYS A 8 -12.43 -3.94 -5.09
C LYS A 8 -12.47 -3.63 -3.60
N GLU A 9 -12.75 -2.36 -3.27
CA GLU A 9 -12.94 -1.98 -1.87
C GLU A 9 -14.25 -2.53 -1.30
N ARG A 10 -14.23 -2.78 0.01
CA ARG A 10 -15.38 -3.25 0.79
C ARG A 10 -15.89 -2.10 1.67
N SER A 11 -17.17 -2.18 2.05
CA SER A 11 -17.76 -1.39 3.14
C SER A 11 -17.57 0.14 3.05
N ASN A 12 -18.49 0.86 2.40
CA ASN A 12 -18.59 2.34 2.43
C ASN A 12 -17.31 3.12 2.07
N GLU A 13 -16.37 2.50 1.33
CA GLU A 13 -15.23 3.17 0.74
C GLU A 13 -15.47 3.41 -0.75
N PHE A 14 -15.38 4.68 -1.16
CA PHE A 14 -15.67 5.13 -2.52
C PHE A 14 -14.41 5.46 -3.31
N ARG A 15 -13.24 5.43 -2.66
CA ARG A 15 -11.93 5.64 -3.31
C ARG A 15 -11.38 4.32 -3.85
N VAL A 16 -10.33 4.44 -4.67
CA VAL A 16 -9.61 3.30 -5.26
C VAL A 16 -8.13 3.38 -4.93
N GLY A 17 -7.50 2.21 -4.70
CA GLY A 17 -6.06 2.12 -4.44
C GLY A 17 -5.19 2.60 -5.62
N LEU A 18 -5.66 2.43 -6.86
CA LEU A 18 -4.97 2.89 -8.07
C LEU A 18 -5.97 3.50 -9.04
N THR A 19 -5.63 4.66 -9.61
CA THR A 19 -6.40 5.28 -10.70
C THR A 19 -5.89 4.80 -12.07
N PRO A 20 -6.68 4.90 -13.15
CA PRO A 20 -6.23 4.57 -14.51
C PRO A 20 -4.93 5.27 -14.92
N ALA A 21 -4.72 6.52 -14.49
CA ALA A 21 -3.47 7.24 -14.74
C ALA A 21 -2.25 6.53 -14.13
N ARG A 22 -2.39 6.00 -12.90
CA ARG A 22 -1.32 5.24 -12.23
C ARG A 22 -1.15 3.85 -12.80
N VAL A 23 -2.24 3.20 -13.19
CA VAL A 23 -2.18 1.94 -13.95
C VAL A 23 -1.34 2.13 -15.21
N LYS A 24 -1.62 3.16 -16.00
CA LYS A 24 -0.89 3.46 -17.24
C LYS A 24 0.59 3.70 -17.00
N GLU A 25 0.92 4.48 -15.96
CA GLU A 25 2.31 4.73 -15.57
C GLU A 25 3.03 3.41 -15.23
N LEU A 26 2.45 2.59 -14.35
CA LEU A 26 3.02 1.31 -13.92
C LEU A 26 3.17 0.33 -15.08
N SER A 27 2.15 0.21 -15.93
CA SER A 27 2.18 -0.62 -17.13
C SER A 27 3.25 -0.15 -18.12
N SER A 28 3.43 1.18 -18.29
CA SER A 28 4.48 1.73 -19.16
C SER A 28 5.90 1.44 -18.66
N GLN A 29 6.07 1.24 -17.35
CA GLN A 29 7.33 0.84 -16.72
C GLN A 29 7.58 -0.67 -16.76
N GLY A 30 6.68 -1.44 -17.40
CA GLY A 30 6.79 -2.89 -17.56
C GLY A 30 6.29 -3.69 -16.35
N HIS A 31 5.52 -3.08 -15.44
CA HIS A 31 4.75 -3.81 -14.44
C HIS A 31 3.45 -4.35 -15.02
N LYS A 32 2.89 -5.38 -14.42
CA LYS A 32 1.54 -5.86 -14.75
C LYS A 32 0.58 -5.40 -13.66
N VAL A 33 -0.50 -4.74 -14.06
CA VAL A 33 -1.57 -4.35 -13.14
C VAL A 33 -2.77 -5.25 -13.36
N VAL A 34 -3.24 -5.90 -12.31
CA VAL A 34 -4.38 -6.81 -12.31
C VAL A 34 -5.46 -6.17 -11.46
N VAL A 35 -6.66 -5.99 -12.00
CA VAL A 35 -7.75 -5.24 -11.37
C VAL A 35 -8.98 -6.15 -11.28
N GLU A 36 -9.60 -6.20 -10.11
CA GLU A 36 -10.91 -6.87 -9.97
C GLU A 36 -11.97 -6.09 -10.75
N CYS A 37 -12.78 -6.79 -11.54
CA CYS A 37 -13.90 -6.17 -12.26
C CYS A 37 -14.81 -5.40 -11.29
N GLY A 38 -15.10 -4.15 -11.62
CA GLY A 38 -15.90 -3.27 -10.80
C GLY A 38 -15.18 -2.65 -9.61
N ALA A 39 -13.85 -2.78 -9.48
CA ALA A 39 -13.07 -2.13 -8.43
C ALA A 39 -13.21 -0.59 -8.46
N GLY A 40 -13.36 0.00 -9.65
CA GLY A 40 -13.53 1.45 -9.83
C GLY A 40 -14.93 2.00 -9.71
N GLN A 41 -15.95 1.15 -9.66
CA GLN A 41 -17.35 1.59 -9.81
C GLN A 41 -17.77 2.61 -8.75
N ALA A 42 -17.32 2.44 -7.50
CA ALA A 42 -17.65 3.35 -6.41
C ALA A 42 -16.98 4.74 -6.56
N ALA A 43 -15.91 4.82 -7.37
CA ALA A 43 -15.17 6.03 -7.70
C ALA A 43 -15.57 6.62 -9.07
N ASP A 44 -16.66 6.12 -9.68
CA ASP A 44 -17.10 6.50 -11.04
C ASP A 44 -16.03 6.23 -12.12
N ILE A 45 -15.27 5.14 -11.95
CA ILE A 45 -14.26 4.68 -12.91
C ILE A 45 -14.73 3.33 -13.47
N SER A 46 -14.89 3.27 -14.78
CA SER A 46 -15.32 2.06 -15.49
C SER A 46 -14.19 1.05 -15.66
N ASP A 47 -14.55 -0.22 -15.79
CA ASP A 47 -13.63 -1.31 -16.13
C ASP A 47 -12.90 -1.05 -17.46
N GLN A 48 -13.59 -0.44 -18.43
CA GLN A 48 -13.03 -0.07 -19.72
C GLN A 48 -11.91 0.99 -19.60
N GLU A 49 -11.99 1.90 -18.62
CA GLU A 49 -10.92 2.86 -18.36
C GLU A 49 -9.66 2.19 -17.81
N TYR A 50 -9.81 1.15 -16.97
CA TYR A 50 -8.68 0.35 -16.52
C TYR A 50 -8.05 -0.47 -17.65
N GLU A 51 -8.85 -1.13 -18.48
CA GLU A 51 -8.33 -1.84 -19.67
C GLU A 51 -7.61 -0.89 -20.62
N ALA A 52 -8.18 0.27 -20.91
CA ALA A 52 -7.56 1.28 -21.77
C ALA A 52 -6.24 1.83 -21.18
N ALA A 53 -6.10 1.81 -19.86
CA ALA A 53 -4.86 2.13 -19.17
C ALA A 53 -3.84 0.99 -19.16
N GLY A 54 -4.19 -0.21 -19.63
CA GLY A 54 -3.31 -1.37 -19.71
C GLY A 54 -3.36 -2.27 -18.47
N ALA A 55 -4.47 -2.27 -17.73
CA ALA A 55 -4.75 -3.29 -16.72
C ALA A 55 -5.24 -4.59 -17.35
N TYR A 56 -5.05 -5.69 -16.63
CA TYR A 56 -5.71 -6.97 -16.85
C TYR A 56 -6.88 -7.08 -15.87
N LEU A 57 -8.11 -7.17 -16.38
CA LEU A 57 -9.28 -7.38 -15.55
C LEU A 57 -9.45 -8.85 -15.16
N VAL A 58 -9.90 -9.09 -13.93
CA VAL A 58 -10.27 -10.42 -13.43
C VAL A 58 -11.60 -10.35 -12.68
N GLU A 59 -12.46 -11.35 -12.90
CA GLU A 59 -13.79 -11.39 -12.27
C GLU A 59 -13.75 -11.84 -10.80
N GLN A 60 -12.79 -12.71 -10.47
CA GLN A 60 -12.66 -13.31 -9.14
C GLN A 60 -11.53 -12.63 -8.38
N VAL A 61 -11.84 -12.09 -7.19
CA VAL A 61 -10.88 -11.37 -6.34
C VAL A 61 -9.73 -12.28 -5.89
N GLU A 62 -10.01 -13.58 -5.74
CA GLU A 62 -9.06 -14.63 -5.40
C GLU A 62 -7.88 -14.63 -6.37
N HIS A 63 -8.13 -14.44 -7.67
CA HIS A 63 -7.07 -14.37 -8.66
C HIS A 63 -6.15 -13.16 -8.43
N VAL A 64 -6.68 -12.00 -8.03
CA VAL A 64 -5.86 -10.83 -7.70
C VAL A 64 -4.91 -11.18 -6.56
N PHE A 65 -5.44 -11.73 -5.48
CA PHE A 65 -4.66 -12.10 -4.31
C PHE A 65 -3.69 -13.26 -4.59
N GLU A 66 -4.00 -14.19 -5.49
CA GLU A 66 -3.17 -15.34 -5.84
C GLU A 66 -1.92 -14.97 -6.65
N ILE A 67 -1.99 -13.97 -7.53
CA ILE A 67 -0.88 -13.65 -8.45
C ILE A 67 -0.15 -12.35 -8.12
N ALA A 68 -0.77 -11.43 -7.37
CA ALA A 68 -0.16 -10.14 -7.08
C ALA A 68 1.03 -10.27 -6.10
N HIS A 69 2.13 -9.62 -6.44
CA HIS A 69 3.26 -9.40 -5.54
C HIS A 69 2.98 -8.23 -4.59
N LEU A 70 2.25 -7.21 -5.06
CA LEU A 70 1.82 -6.05 -4.30
C LEU A 70 0.31 -5.87 -4.44
N ILE A 71 -0.43 -5.81 -3.34
CA ILE A 71 -1.83 -5.40 -3.31
C ILE A 71 -1.88 -3.94 -2.90
N VAL A 72 -2.61 -3.13 -3.66
CA VAL A 72 -2.86 -1.72 -3.31
C VAL A 72 -4.35 -1.56 -3.01
N LYS A 73 -4.65 -1.18 -1.77
CA LYS A 73 -5.99 -0.89 -1.27
C LYS A 73 -6.00 0.47 -0.56
N ILE A 74 -7.19 0.98 -0.30
CA ILE A 74 -7.42 2.13 0.56
C ILE A 74 -7.52 1.68 2.01
N ILE A 75 -8.34 0.67 2.30
CA ILE A 75 -8.50 0.10 3.65
C ILE A 75 -7.73 -1.22 3.73
N GLU A 76 -7.28 -1.59 4.94
CA GLU A 76 -6.67 -2.91 5.13
C GLU A 76 -7.59 -4.06 4.65
N PRO A 77 -7.04 -5.20 4.19
CA PRO A 77 -7.84 -6.37 3.86
C PRO A 77 -8.73 -6.82 5.02
N GLN A 78 -9.99 -7.17 4.76
CA GLN A 78 -10.97 -7.54 5.78
C GLN A 78 -11.69 -8.86 5.45
N GLY A 79 -12.20 -9.51 6.50
CA GLY A 79 -13.03 -10.71 6.36
C GLY A 79 -12.31 -11.81 5.56
N THR A 80 -12.96 -12.28 4.49
CA THR A 80 -12.43 -13.34 3.62
C THR A 80 -11.15 -12.94 2.87
N GLU A 81 -10.86 -11.64 2.69
CA GLU A 81 -9.61 -11.21 2.06
C GLU A 81 -8.38 -11.57 2.91
N LEU A 82 -8.54 -11.65 4.24
CA LEU A 82 -7.46 -12.07 5.15
C LEU A 82 -7.03 -13.52 4.91
N ASP A 83 -7.96 -14.39 4.51
CA ASP A 83 -7.70 -15.79 4.20
C ASP A 83 -7.01 -15.96 2.83
N MET A 84 -7.08 -14.93 1.97
CA MET A 84 -6.45 -14.92 0.65
C MET A 84 -4.99 -14.42 0.68
N LEU A 85 -4.54 -13.87 1.82
CA LEU A 85 -3.18 -13.36 1.97
C LEU A 85 -2.14 -14.47 1.89
N ARG A 86 -1.02 -14.18 1.24
CA ARG A 86 0.08 -15.13 1.03
C ARG A 86 1.41 -14.58 1.52
N GLN A 87 2.30 -15.49 1.90
CA GLN A 87 3.66 -15.15 2.31
C GLN A 87 4.42 -14.47 1.16
N GLY A 88 5.12 -13.37 1.45
CA GLY A 88 5.94 -12.65 0.46
C GLY A 88 5.16 -11.71 -0.46
N GLN A 89 3.83 -11.62 -0.28
CA GLN A 89 3.02 -10.54 -0.85
C GLN A 89 3.25 -9.26 -0.05
N VAL A 90 3.18 -8.10 -0.70
CA VAL A 90 3.20 -6.78 -0.07
C VAL A 90 1.79 -6.19 -0.07
N ILE A 91 1.32 -5.61 1.03
CA ILE A 91 0.04 -4.90 1.11
C ILE A 91 0.31 -3.42 1.40
N LEU A 92 -0.20 -2.55 0.52
CA LEU A 92 -0.19 -1.10 0.68
C LEU A 92 -1.63 -0.63 0.91
N ALA A 93 -1.92 -0.16 2.12
CA ALA A 93 -3.24 0.36 2.51
C ALA A 93 -3.11 1.37 3.66
N TYR A 94 -4.19 2.12 3.94
CA TYR A 94 -4.31 2.90 5.17
C TYR A 94 -4.92 2.04 6.27
N PRO A 95 -4.34 2.03 7.48
CA PRO A 95 -4.95 1.35 8.60
C PRO A 95 -6.07 2.23 9.15
N ASN A 96 -7.30 1.70 9.23
CA ASN A 96 -8.28 2.27 10.13
C ASN A 96 -7.81 2.04 11.57
N GLU A 97 -8.03 3.03 12.44
CA GLU A 97 -7.54 3.08 13.82
C GLU A 97 -7.52 1.71 14.52
N VAL A 98 -6.34 1.33 15.04
CA VAL A 98 -6.15 0.14 15.86
C VAL A 98 -7.01 0.28 17.11
N THR A 99 -8.24 -0.23 17.06
CA THR A 99 -9.11 -0.33 18.22
C THR A 99 -8.77 -1.62 18.95
N GLU A 100 -8.27 -1.46 20.18
CA GLU A 100 -7.98 -2.55 21.11
C GLU A 100 -9.18 -3.50 21.23
N ALA A 101 -8.92 -4.80 21.06
CA ALA A 101 -9.59 -5.96 21.68
C ALA A 101 -9.98 -7.11 20.75
N THR A 102 -9.90 -6.98 19.41
CA THR A 102 -10.10 -8.14 18.50
C THR A 102 -9.01 -8.33 17.45
N SER A 103 -8.05 -7.40 17.37
CA SER A 103 -7.11 -7.29 16.27
C SER A 103 -5.67 -7.50 16.73
N THR A 104 -5.18 -8.74 16.83
CA THR A 104 -3.74 -9.03 16.67
C THR A 104 -3.45 -10.53 16.70
N ARG A 105 -3.54 -11.19 15.55
CA ARG A 105 -2.65 -12.32 15.22
C ARG A 105 -2.32 -12.45 13.73
N ASN A 106 -3.01 -11.69 12.87
CA ASN A 106 -2.65 -11.53 11.47
C ASN A 106 -2.04 -10.15 11.16
N VAL A 107 -1.27 -9.57 12.08
CA VAL A 107 -0.19 -8.67 11.64
C VAL A 107 0.90 -9.59 11.11
N VAL A 108 0.65 -10.10 9.91
CA VAL A 108 1.58 -10.92 9.17
C VAL A 108 2.75 -10.03 8.82
N ILE A 109 3.76 -10.03 9.66
CA ILE A 109 5.14 -9.79 9.24
C ILE A 109 5.51 -11.03 8.42
N SER A 110 5.08 -11.10 7.15
CA SER A 110 5.71 -12.00 6.18
C SER A 110 6.77 -11.24 5.40
N GLY A 111 7.71 -10.60 6.10
CA GLY A 111 8.67 -9.70 5.41
C GLY A 111 7.98 -8.56 4.64
N LEU A 112 6.74 -8.24 5.02
CA LEU A 112 5.84 -7.28 4.41
C LEU A 112 6.32 -5.84 4.67
N SER A 113 6.75 -5.13 3.62
CA SER A 113 7.04 -3.69 3.73
C SER A 113 5.74 -2.90 3.66
N TYR A 114 5.22 -2.46 4.81
CA TYR A 114 4.00 -1.67 4.89
C TYR A 114 4.30 -0.18 4.84
N VAL A 115 4.03 0.50 3.73
CA VAL A 115 4.26 1.96 3.65
C VAL A 115 2.99 2.70 4.02
N ALA A 116 2.89 3.12 5.28
CA ALA A 116 1.88 4.10 5.69
C ALA A 116 2.29 5.49 5.14
N TYR A 117 1.38 6.17 4.44
CA TYR A 117 1.64 7.49 3.86
C TYR A 117 1.94 8.58 4.91
N GLU A 118 1.51 8.40 6.16
CA GLU A 118 1.93 9.20 7.31
C GLU A 118 2.14 8.30 8.54
N ALA A 119 3.39 8.13 8.96
CA ALA A 119 3.71 7.49 10.24
C ALA A 119 3.93 8.58 11.29
N PRO A 120 3.24 8.56 12.45
CA PRO A 120 3.62 9.37 13.60
C PRO A 120 5.11 9.19 13.89
N SER A 121 5.81 10.28 14.20
CA SER A 121 7.27 10.36 14.36
C SER A 121 7.91 9.30 15.27
N LYS A 122 7.12 8.66 16.13
CA LYS A 122 7.53 7.57 17.03
C LYS A 122 7.75 6.20 16.36
N TYR A 123 7.40 6.02 15.08
CA TYR A 123 7.57 4.74 14.37
C TYR A 123 8.64 4.77 13.25
N ARG A 124 9.46 5.83 13.22
CA ARG A 124 10.58 5.96 12.27
C ARG A 124 11.73 5.03 12.68
N GLY A 125 11.66 3.76 12.28
CA GLY A 125 12.72 2.80 12.58
C GLY A 125 12.59 1.38 12.04
N TRP A 126 11.55 1.05 11.27
CA TRP A 126 11.32 -0.34 10.89
C TRP A 126 10.94 -0.54 9.42
N PHE A 127 11.91 -0.27 8.53
CA PHE A 127 11.81 -0.64 7.11
C PHE A 127 13.13 -1.24 6.63
N PRO A 128 13.28 -2.58 6.64
CA PRO A 128 14.53 -3.22 6.24
C PRO A 128 14.84 -3.13 4.73
N PHE A 129 13.90 -2.62 3.91
CA PHE A 129 14.08 -2.47 2.47
C PHE A 129 14.30 -1.02 1.99
N PHE A 130 14.15 -0.03 2.87
CA PHE A 130 14.51 1.36 2.59
C PHE A 130 15.72 1.74 3.44
N ARG A 131 16.90 1.21 3.09
CA ARG A 131 18.13 1.89 3.46
C ARG A 131 18.24 3.11 2.54
N SER A 132 17.92 4.28 3.09
CA SER A 132 18.29 5.56 2.50
C SER A 132 19.82 5.63 2.50
N GLU A 133 20.46 5.11 1.46
CA GLU A 133 21.85 5.40 1.14
C GLU A 133 21.88 6.81 0.54
N ASN A 134 21.82 7.81 1.42
CA ASN A 134 22.43 9.16 1.29
C ASN A 134 21.78 10.16 2.26
N PHE A 135 21.74 9.83 3.55
CA PHE A 135 21.85 10.89 4.56
C PHE A 135 23.33 11.00 4.93
N SER A 136 24.03 11.95 4.30
CA SER A 136 25.34 12.39 4.77
C SER A 136 25.18 12.83 6.22
N SER A 137 25.78 12.05 7.11
CA SER A 137 25.88 12.37 8.52
C SER A 137 26.87 13.51 8.67
N SER A 138 26.38 14.69 9.02
CA SER A 138 27.19 15.68 9.71
C SER A 138 26.44 16.11 10.95
N PRO A 139 26.95 15.79 12.16
CA PRO A 139 26.33 16.27 13.39
C PRO A 139 26.61 17.77 13.50
N MET A 140 25.59 18.59 13.30
CA MET A 140 25.67 20.01 13.65
C MET A 140 25.58 20.09 15.18
N PHE A 141 26.73 20.37 15.77
CA PHE A 141 27.02 20.59 17.18
C PHE A 141 25.90 21.30 17.95
N MET A 142 25.43 20.69 19.05
CA MET A 142 24.91 21.45 20.20
C MET A 142 26.11 21.85 21.05
N ASP A 143 26.57 23.09 20.88
CA ASP A 143 27.48 23.72 21.85
C ASP A 143 26.62 24.27 23.00
N SER A 144 26.76 23.66 24.16
CA SER A 144 26.25 24.11 25.44
C SER A 144 27.17 25.19 26.02
N SER A 145 27.26 26.35 25.37
CA SER A 145 27.81 27.56 25.97
C SER A 145 27.45 28.77 25.11
N LEU A 146 26.56 29.63 25.61
CA LEU A 146 26.62 31.09 25.41
C LEU A 146 25.50 31.76 26.22
N ASN A 147 25.95 32.16 27.40
CA ASN A 147 25.46 33.16 28.32
C ASN A 147 24.64 34.30 27.67
N VAL A 148 23.48 34.61 28.25
CA VAL A 148 22.70 35.84 27.98
C VAL A 148 23.29 36.95 28.84
N PRO A 149 23.78 38.08 28.29
CA PRO A 149 24.16 39.22 29.11
C PRO A 149 23.04 40.27 29.23
N ALA A 150 22.76 40.57 30.51
CA ALA A 150 22.16 41.74 31.16
C ALA A 150 20.86 42.35 30.61
#